data_AF-A0A327Z6G9-F1
#
_entry.id   AF-A0A327Z6G9-F1
#
_cell.length_a   1.000
_cell.length_b   1.000
_cell.length_c   1.000
_cell.angle_alpha   90.00
_cell.angle_beta   90.00
_cell.angle_gamma   90.00
#
_symmetry.space_group_name_H-M   'P 1'
#
loop_
_entity.id
_entity.type
_entity.pdbx_description
1 polymer ?
#
loop_
_entity_poly.entity_id
_entity_poly.type
_entity_poly.pdbx_seq_one_letter_code
_entity_poly.pdbx_strand_id
1 'polypeptide(L)'
;MSQDDNTSRLIFVQSLWAMEDLPWRGARSWTMEEQLAQLVAAGYSGYAVDLGASKAPTSTDLAAAAAGSGLSATVMAFVPDEKVLGDALRYAATIGARDLVLCAQHYTLDLGEAAALTARWHGIAAREGVRLELETHRNTMTNDLRFTAALAQRLPEDIDLAIDLSHYVVGAEIPSEPTAEIESQIAALLRRGGSVQGRVASRCQVQLPLHHESSRPWIALARRWWADAFEQILRRRPSGDVVFLTELGTAPYAITDAGGVQVSDRWAEAGQLREWATEAFTQALRSAPMERSA
;
A
#
# COMPACT_ATOMS: atom_id res chain seq x y z
N MET A 1 -10.62 10.57 25.05
CA MET A 1 -9.51 9.72 25.52
C MET A 1 -8.21 10.49 25.37
N SER A 2 -7.37 10.54 26.40
CA SER A 2 -6.11 11.28 26.37
C SER A 2 -5.07 10.55 25.50
N GLN A 3 -3.99 11.26 25.16
CA GLN A 3 -2.89 10.80 24.31
C GLN A 3 -2.15 9.55 24.85
N ASP A 4 -2.38 9.18 26.12
CA ASP A 4 -1.72 8.06 26.82
C ASP A 4 -2.35 6.68 26.54
N ASP A 5 -3.51 6.61 25.88
CA ASP A 5 -4.22 5.34 25.58
C ASP A 5 -3.93 4.79 24.17
N ASN A 6 -3.16 5.50 23.32
CA ASN A 6 -2.88 5.02 21.97
C ASN A 6 -1.80 3.92 22.00
N THR A 7 -2.21 2.70 21.71
CA THR A 7 -1.34 1.50 21.70
C THR A 7 -1.03 1.02 20.28
N SER A 8 -1.26 1.88 19.27
CA SER A 8 -0.98 1.54 17.88
C SER A 8 0.52 1.44 17.60
N ARG A 9 0.87 0.52 16.71
CA ARG A 9 2.25 0.27 16.29
C ARG A 9 2.35 0.30 14.77
N LEU A 10 3.32 1.05 14.26
CA LEU A 10 3.67 0.98 12.85
C LEU A 10 4.38 -0.35 12.56
N ILE A 11 3.87 -1.11 11.60
CA ILE A 11 4.50 -2.33 11.09
C ILE A 11 4.82 -2.18 9.61
N PHE A 12 5.88 -2.87 9.18
CA PHE A 12 6.38 -2.78 7.81
C PHE A 12 6.13 -4.07 7.05
N VAL A 13 5.57 -3.93 5.86
CA VAL A 13 5.33 -5.02 4.92
C VAL A 13 6.11 -4.72 3.64
N GLN A 14 6.85 -5.70 3.10
CA GLN A 14 7.56 -5.54 1.82
C GLN A 14 6.82 -6.29 0.70
N SER A 15 6.59 -5.64 -0.43
CA SER A 15 6.14 -6.34 -1.64
C SER A 15 7.25 -7.25 -2.16
N LEU A 16 6.95 -8.55 -2.35
CA LEU A 16 7.86 -9.53 -2.95
C LEU A 16 8.13 -9.24 -4.43
N TRP A 17 7.14 -8.68 -5.15
CA TRP A 17 7.33 -8.19 -6.52
C TRP A 17 8.38 -7.08 -6.57
N ALA A 18 8.38 -6.18 -5.58
CA ALA A 18 9.42 -5.17 -5.44
C ALA A 18 10.79 -5.75 -5.05
N MET A 19 10.89 -7.05 -4.75
CA MET A 19 12.17 -7.74 -4.54
C MET A 19 12.67 -8.50 -5.78
N GLU A 20 11.92 -8.50 -6.88
CA GLU A 20 12.40 -9.04 -8.15
C GLU A 20 13.67 -8.31 -8.61
N ASP A 21 14.62 -9.06 -9.17
CA ASP A 21 15.89 -8.58 -9.72
C ASP A 21 16.86 -7.92 -8.70
N LEU A 22 16.56 -7.99 -7.40
CA LEU A 22 17.48 -7.62 -6.32
C LEU A 22 18.44 -8.77 -5.96
N PRO A 23 19.64 -8.48 -5.41
CA PRO A 23 20.14 -7.17 -5.00
C PRO A 23 20.60 -6.31 -6.18
N TRP A 24 20.55 -5.00 -5.99
CA TRP A 24 20.99 -4.04 -7.00
C TRP A 24 22.45 -4.28 -7.38
N ARG A 25 22.72 -4.45 -8.69
CA ARG A 25 24.05 -4.78 -9.24
C ARG A 25 24.66 -6.08 -8.70
N GLY A 26 23.83 -6.98 -8.15
CA GLY A 26 24.24 -8.32 -7.74
C GLY A 26 24.59 -9.22 -8.92
N ALA A 27 25.42 -10.25 -8.66
CA ALA A 27 25.78 -11.24 -9.67
C ALA A 27 24.60 -12.13 -10.11
N ARG A 28 23.60 -12.31 -9.23
CA ARG A 28 22.33 -12.98 -9.49
C ARG A 28 21.24 -12.39 -8.60
N SER A 29 19.99 -12.59 -8.98
CA SER A 29 18.85 -12.27 -8.12
C SER A 29 18.79 -13.20 -6.90
N TRP A 30 18.23 -12.70 -5.80
CA TRP A 30 17.89 -13.49 -4.64
C TRP A 30 16.86 -14.57 -4.98
N THR A 31 16.97 -15.73 -4.34
CA THR A 31 15.87 -16.71 -4.31
C THR A 31 14.76 -16.22 -3.38
N MET A 32 13.60 -16.85 -3.41
CA MET A 32 12.48 -16.50 -2.51
C MET A 32 12.87 -16.65 -1.03
N GLU A 33 13.60 -17.71 -0.67
CA GLU A 33 14.10 -17.93 0.69
C GLU A 33 15.08 -16.84 1.12
N GLU A 34 15.95 -16.41 0.21
CA GLU A 34 16.87 -15.29 0.46
C GLU A 34 16.13 -13.98 0.61
N GLN A 35 15.11 -13.70 -0.22
CA GLN A 35 14.25 -12.53 -0.08
C GLN A 35 13.60 -12.51 1.31
N LEU A 36 12.95 -13.60 1.72
CA LEU A 36 12.31 -13.72 3.04
C LEU A 36 13.34 -13.57 4.18
N ALA A 37 14.54 -14.14 4.03
CA ALA A 37 15.61 -13.97 5.02
C ALA A 37 16.06 -12.50 5.13
N GLN A 38 16.13 -11.76 4.02
CA GLN A 38 16.42 -10.32 4.04
C GLN A 38 15.31 -9.54 4.77
N LEU A 39 14.04 -9.91 4.61
CA LEU A 39 12.93 -9.29 5.33
C LEU A 39 13.08 -9.45 6.84
N VAL A 40 13.34 -10.68 7.29
CA VAL A 40 13.56 -11.00 8.71
C VAL A 40 14.77 -10.22 9.24
N ALA A 41 15.90 -10.25 8.53
CA ALA A 41 17.12 -9.56 8.94
C ALA A 41 16.96 -8.04 9.03
N ALA A 42 16.16 -7.44 8.14
CA ALA A 42 15.87 -6.01 8.12
C ALA A 42 14.71 -5.61 9.07
N GLY A 43 14.12 -6.56 9.80
CA GLY A 43 13.05 -6.29 10.76
C GLY A 43 11.71 -5.90 10.13
N TYR A 44 11.39 -6.42 8.94
CA TYR A 44 10.03 -6.35 8.42
C TYR A 44 9.11 -7.27 9.22
N SER A 45 7.85 -6.85 9.37
CA SER A 45 6.82 -7.64 10.06
C SER A 45 6.13 -8.63 9.13
N GLY A 46 6.17 -8.39 7.82
CA GLY A 46 5.50 -9.24 6.85
C GLY A 46 5.91 -8.98 5.40
N TYR A 47 5.30 -9.74 4.50
CA TYR A 47 5.43 -9.60 3.05
C TYR A 47 4.07 -9.49 2.38
N ALA A 48 4.04 -8.81 1.23
CA ALA A 48 2.90 -8.78 0.32
C ALA A 48 3.24 -9.52 -0.97
N VAL A 49 2.35 -10.40 -1.41
CA VAL A 49 2.45 -11.09 -2.70
C VAL A 49 1.40 -10.54 -3.66
N ASP A 50 1.86 -9.97 -4.77
CA ASP A 50 1.00 -9.51 -5.86
C ASP A 50 0.76 -10.66 -6.84
N LEU A 51 -0.49 -11.10 -6.96
CA LEU A 51 -0.88 -12.19 -7.86
C LEU A 51 -0.88 -11.77 -9.34
N GLY A 52 -0.77 -10.48 -9.64
CA GLY A 52 -0.55 -9.94 -10.98
C GLY A 52 0.93 -9.86 -11.38
N ALA A 53 1.86 -10.13 -10.47
CA ALA A 53 3.29 -10.07 -10.75
C ALA A 53 3.75 -11.20 -11.69
N SER A 54 4.73 -10.89 -12.54
CA SER A 54 5.23 -11.82 -13.56
C SER A 54 5.87 -13.09 -12.96
N LYS A 55 6.44 -12.98 -11.77
CA LYS A 55 7.09 -14.08 -11.03
C LYS A 55 6.35 -14.42 -9.73
N ALA A 56 5.04 -14.19 -9.67
CA ALA A 56 4.25 -14.54 -8.49
C ALA A 56 4.42 -16.04 -8.16
N PRO A 57 4.88 -16.41 -6.95
CA PRO A 57 5.08 -17.81 -6.59
C PRO A 57 3.75 -18.53 -6.45
N THR A 58 3.76 -19.86 -6.56
CA THR A 58 2.58 -20.64 -6.16
C THR A 58 2.36 -20.50 -4.65
N SER A 59 1.11 -20.61 -4.19
CA SER A 59 0.80 -20.50 -2.76
C SER A 59 1.47 -21.61 -1.93
N THR A 60 1.68 -22.79 -2.51
CA THR A 60 2.34 -23.91 -1.83
C THR A 60 3.83 -23.65 -1.63
N ASP A 61 4.53 -23.19 -2.67
CA ASP A 61 5.96 -22.90 -2.58
C ASP A 61 6.23 -21.74 -1.61
N LEU A 62 5.40 -20.69 -1.68
CA LEU A 62 5.51 -19.54 -0.78
C LEU A 62 5.21 -19.93 0.68
N ALA A 63 4.17 -20.73 0.92
CA ALA A 63 3.86 -21.23 2.26
C ALA A 63 5.01 -22.07 2.85
N ALA A 64 5.64 -22.92 2.03
CA ALA A 64 6.78 -23.73 2.43
C ALA A 64 8.01 -22.86 2.77
N ALA A 65 8.35 -21.88 1.91
CA ALA A 65 9.50 -21.01 2.13
C ALA A 65 9.32 -20.04 3.31
N ALA A 66 8.10 -19.57 3.56
CA ALA A 66 7.79 -18.66 4.67
C ALA A 66 7.59 -19.38 6.01
N ALA A 67 7.53 -20.72 6.02
CA ALA A 67 7.29 -21.50 7.22
C ALA A 67 8.33 -21.20 8.31
N GLY A 68 7.86 -20.81 9.50
CA GLY A 68 8.72 -20.50 10.64
C GLY A 68 9.44 -19.15 10.58
N SER A 69 9.23 -18.34 9.54
CA SER A 69 9.83 -17.00 9.43
C SER A 69 9.28 -15.99 10.45
N GLY A 70 8.05 -16.20 10.92
CA GLY A 70 7.33 -15.24 11.77
C GLY A 70 6.77 -14.03 11.03
N LEU A 71 6.94 -13.95 9.69
CA LEU A 71 6.40 -12.90 8.86
C LEU A 71 4.89 -13.08 8.67
N SER A 72 4.13 -11.98 8.77
CA SER A 72 2.75 -11.95 8.30
C SER A 72 2.68 -11.91 6.77
N ALA A 73 1.55 -12.36 6.22
CA ALA A 73 1.33 -12.39 4.79
C ALA A 73 0.13 -11.52 4.39
N THR A 74 0.29 -10.77 3.30
CA THR A 74 -0.76 -10.00 2.64
C THR A 74 -0.85 -10.43 1.18
N VAL A 75 -2.06 -10.60 0.65
CA VAL A 75 -2.29 -10.86 -0.78
C VAL A 75 -2.72 -9.57 -1.46
N MET A 76 -2.13 -9.24 -2.59
CA MET A 76 -2.61 -8.19 -3.49
C MET A 76 -3.17 -8.86 -4.76
N ALA A 77 -4.37 -8.47 -5.17
CA ALA A 77 -5.04 -9.12 -6.29
C ALA A 77 -5.80 -8.12 -7.18
N PHE A 78 -5.62 -8.25 -8.48
CA PHE A 78 -6.42 -7.60 -9.52
C PHE A 78 -7.64 -8.46 -9.82
N VAL A 79 -8.82 -7.98 -9.45
CA VAL A 79 -10.05 -8.77 -9.42
C VAL A 79 -11.09 -8.21 -10.39
N PRO A 80 -11.34 -8.88 -11.52
CA PRO A 80 -12.44 -8.52 -12.43
C PRO A 80 -13.79 -9.09 -11.99
N ASP A 81 -13.79 -10.22 -11.28
CA ASP A 81 -14.99 -10.95 -10.90
C ASP A 81 -14.82 -11.78 -9.61
N GLU A 82 -15.93 -12.34 -9.12
CA GLU A 82 -15.96 -13.13 -7.90
C GLU A 82 -15.22 -14.46 -7.99
N LYS A 83 -15.01 -15.00 -9.20
CA LYS A 83 -14.22 -16.22 -9.38
C LYS A 83 -12.76 -15.92 -9.03
N VAL A 84 -12.21 -14.83 -9.59
CA VAL A 84 -10.84 -14.40 -9.30
C VAL A 84 -10.68 -13.99 -7.83
N LEU A 85 -11.68 -13.33 -7.23
CA LEU A 85 -11.69 -13.07 -5.79
C LEU A 85 -11.59 -14.38 -4.99
N GLY A 86 -12.38 -15.39 -5.35
CA GLY A 86 -12.33 -16.71 -4.70
C GLY A 86 -10.98 -17.42 -4.88
N ASP A 87 -10.34 -17.28 -6.04
CA ASP A 87 -8.98 -17.78 -6.29
C ASP A 87 -7.96 -17.08 -5.36
N ALA A 88 -8.04 -15.76 -5.22
CA ALA A 88 -7.18 -14.99 -4.33
C ALA A 88 -7.39 -15.33 -2.84
N LEU A 89 -8.63 -15.56 -2.42
CA LEU A 89 -8.94 -15.97 -1.03
C LEU A 89 -8.42 -17.38 -0.72
N ARG A 90 -8.48 -18.32 -1.68
CA ARG A 90 -7.85 -19.64 -1.53
C ARG A 90 -6.32 -19.54 -1.44
N TYR A 91 -5.72 -18.65 -2.23
CA TYR A 91 -4.30 -18.35 -2.14
C TYR A 91 -3.96 -17.82 -0.74
N ALA A 92 -4.70 -16.82 -0.25
CA ALA A 92 -4.54 -16.24 1.08
C ALA A 92 -4.63 -17.30 2.19
N ALA A 93 -5.66 -18.17 2.13
CA ALA A 93 -5.83 -19.25 3.09
C ALA A 93 -4.63 -20.22 3.12
N THR A 94 -4.06 -20.55 1.95
CA THR A 94 -2.92 -21.47 1.85
C THR A 94 -1.65 -20.90 2.50
N ILE A 95 -1.39 -19.60 2.34
CA ILE A 95 -0.22 -18.94 2.92
C ILE A 95 -0.48 -18.38 4.33
N GLY A 96 -1.70 -18.52 4.85
CA GLY A 96 -2.11 -17.97 6.15
C GLY A 96 -2.28 -16.44 6.17
N ALA A 97 -2.45 -15.79 5.01
CA ALA A 97 -2.70 -14.35 4.93
C ALA A 97 -4.06 -13.98 5.50
N ARG A 98 -4.09 -12.91 6.30
CA ARG A 98 -5.31 -12.35 6.90
C ARG A 98 -5.71 -11.00 6.31
N ASP A 99 -4.88 -10.47 5.42
CA ASP A 99 -5.08 -9.20 4.75
C ASP A 99 -5.05 -9.40 3.23
N LEU A 100 -5.99 -8.77 2.54
CA LEU A 100 -6.07 -8.72 1.09
C LEU A 100 -6.23 -7.26 0.63
N VAL A 101 -5.33 -6.81 -0.24
CA VAL A 101 -5.42 -5.54 -0.96
C VAL A 101 -6.06 -5.81 -2.32
N LEU A 102 -7.20 -5.19 -2.56
CA LEU A 102 -8.04 -5.42 -3.73
C LEU A 102 -7.87 -4.30 -4.76
N CYS A 103 -7.38 -4.67 -5.94
CA CYS A 103 -7.45 -3.86 -7.15
C CYS A 103 -8.68 -4.26 -7.98
N ALA A 104 -9.83 -3.59 -7.80
CA ALA A 104 -11.06 -3.95 -8.49
C ALA A 104 -11.02 -3.58 -9.99
N GLN A 105 -10.90 -4.54 -10.89
CA GLN A 105 -10.89 -4.32 -12.35
C GLN A 105 -12.30 -4.17 -12.92
N HIS A 106 -13.06 -3.23 -12.36
CA HIS A 106 -14.43 -2.93 -12.74
C HIS A 106 -14.59 -1.44 -13.01
N TYR A 107 -14.97 -1.06 -14.23
CA TYR A 107 -14.87 0.31 -14.74
C TYR A 107 -16.24 0.98 -14.93
N THR A 108 -17.07 0.95 -13.88
CA THR A 108 -18.38 1.62 -13.91
C THR A 108 -18.26 3.10 -13.56
N LEU A 109 -19.16 3.92 -14.12
CA LEU A 109 -19.36 5.31 -13.72
C LEU A 109 -20.49 5.47 -12.69
N ASP A 110 -21.20 4.39 -12.37
CA ASP A 110 -22.26 4.39 -11.37
C ASP A 110 -21.66 4.16 -9.97
N LEU A 111 -21.71 5.21 -9.15
CA LEU A 111 -21.24 5.18 -7.76
C LEU A 111 -22.04 4.20 -6.89
N GLY A 112 -23.33 3.99 -7.15
CA GLY A 112 -24.16 3.03 -6.42
C GLY A 112 -23.77 1.59 -6.75
N GLU A 113 -23.53 1.30 -8.03
CA GLU A 113 -23.03 0.02 -8.49
C GLU A 113 -21.65 -0.28 -7.89
N ALA A 114 -20.71 0.68 -7.96
CA ALA A 114 -19.37 0.56 -7.39
C ALA A 114 -19.40 0.30 -5.87
N ALA A 115 -20.24 1.02 -5.13
CA ALA A 115 -20.39 0.84 -3.68
C ALA A 115 -20.99 -0.53 -3.34
N ALA A 116 -22.03 -0.95 -4.05
CA ALA A 116 -22.67 -2.25 -3.84
C ALA A 116 -21.73 -3.42 -4.18
N LEU A 117 -20.91 -3.28 -5.23
CA LEU A 117 -19.90 -4.26 -5.62
C LEU A 117 -18.82 -4.39 -4.53
N THR A 118 -18.27 -3.25 -4.10
CA THR A 118 -17.23 -3.21 -3.06
C THR A 118 -17.73 -3.82 -1.75
N ALA A 119 -18.93 -3.46 -1.30
CA ALA A 119 -19.54 -4.02 -0.09
C ALA A 119 -19.78 -5.53 -0.18
N ARG A 120 -20.20 -6.02 -1.35
CA ARG A 120 -20.40 -7.45 -1.57
C ARG A 120 -19.09 -8.23 -1.50
N TRP A 121 -18.04 -7.76 -2.17
CA TRP A 121 -16.73 -8.41 -2.16
C TRP A 121 -16.07 -8.35 -0.78
N HIS A 122 -16.18 -7.22 -0.08
CA HIS A 122 -15.79 -7.10 1.33
C HIS A 122 -16.49 -8.17 2.19
N GLY A 123 -17.81 -8.32 2.05
CA GLY A 123 -18.57 -9.34 2.78
C GLY A 123 -18.19 -10.79 2.43
N ILE A 124 -17.74 -11.06 1.20
CA ILE A 124 -17.20 -12.38 0.81
C ILE A 124 -15.89 -12.65 1.56
N ALA A 125 -14.93 -11.71 1.52
CA ALA A 125 -13.64 -11.87 2.19
C ALA A 125 -13.79 -11.98 3.72
N ALA A 126 -14.68 -11.20 4.32
CA ALA A 126 -14.96 -11.23 5.75
C ALA A 126 -15.47 -12.61 6.23
N ARG A 127 -16.30 -13.31 5.43
CA ARG A 127 -16.77 -14.66 5.75
C ARG A 127 -15.65 -15.70 5.74
N GLU A 128 -14.61 -15.47 4.94
CA GLU A 128 -13.39 -16.30 4.91
C GLU A 128 -12.37 -15.87 5.98
N GLY A 129 -12.68 -14.87 6.80
CA GLY A 129 -11.80 -14.36 7.85
C GLY A 129 -10.58 -13.60 7.30
N VAL A 130 -10.73 -12.96 6.13
CA VAL A 130 -9.74 -12.11 5.48
C VAL A 130 -10.23 -10.66 5.49
N ARG A 131 -9.40 -9.75 6.02
CA ARG A 131 -9.63 -8.30 5.99
C ARG A 131 -9.30 -7.79 4.59
N LEU A 132 -10.29 -7.19 3.92
CA LEU A 132 -10.15 -6.68 2.56
C LEU A 132 -10.10 -5.15 2.57
N GLU A 133 -9.06 -4.59 1.97
CA GLU A 133 -8.95 -3.15 1.71
C GLU A 133 -9.08 -2.89 0.20
N LEU A 134 -9.90 -1.90 -0.20
CA LEU A 134 -9.96 -1.46 -1.59
C LEU A 134 -8.79 -0.52 -1.87
N GLU A 135 -7.95 -0.84 -2.83
CA GLU A 135 -6.79 -0.01 -3.13
C GLU A 135 -7.14 1.21 -3.96
N THR A 136 -6.51 2.34 -3.67
CA THR A 136 -6.48 3.49 -4.56
C THR A 136 -5.48 3.23 -5.69
N HIS A 137 -5.93 2.72 -6.84
CA HIS A 137 -5.01 2.22 -7.87
C HIS A 137 -5.44 2.60 -9.29
N ARG A 138 -4.48 3.02 -10.12
CA ARG A 138 -4.72 3.33 -11.54
C ARG A 138 -5.11 2.08 -12.34
N ASN A 139 -5.86 2.21 -13.42
CA ASN A 139 -6.34 1.04 -14.19
C ASN A 139 -7.17 0.05 -13.33
N THR A 140 -7.97 0.58 -12.42
CA THR A 140 -8.99 -0.12 -11.63
C THR A 140 -10.21 0.79 -11.46
N MET A 141 -11.24 0.34 -10.74
CA MET A 141 -12.41 1.13 -10.34
C MET A 141 -12.04 2.47 -9.69
N THR A 142 -10.92 2.50 -8.96
CA THR A 142 -10.48 3.65 -8.18
C THR A 142 -9.44 4.52 -8.91
N ASN A 143 -9.38 4.43 -10.25
CA ASN A 143 -8.37 5.15 -11.04
C ASN A 143 -8.58 6.68 -11.08
N ASP A 144 -9.82 7.16 -10.98
CA ASP A 144 -10.15 8.60 -11.00
C ASP A 144 -10.32 9.14 -9.57
N LEU A 145 -9.58 10.21 -9.24
CA LEU A 145 -9.57 10.79 -7.89
C LEU A 145 -10.94 11.34 -7.49
N ARG A 146 -11.68 11.98 -8.40
CA ARG A 146 -12.98 12.60 -8.09
C ARG A 146 -14.03 11.53 -7.84
N PHE A 147 -14.08 10.52 -8.71
CA PHE A 147 -14.94 9.36 -8.56
C PHE A 147 -14.65 8.62 -7.27
N THR A 148 -13.37 8.34 -6.98
CA THR A 148 -12.99 7.59 -5.78
C THR A 148 -13.29 8.37 -4.50
N ALA A 149 -13.08 9.70 -4.48
CA ALA A 149 -13.44 10.54 -3.35
C ALA A 149 -14.96 10.57 -3.09
N ALA A 150 -15.78 10.50 -4.15
CA ALA A 150 -17.23 10.38 -4.03
C ALA A 150 -17.65 8.96 -3.60
N LEU A 151 -16.99 7.91 -4.11
CA LEU A 151 -17.22 6.52 -3.72
C LEU A 151 -16.91 6.30 -2.24
N ALA A 152 -15.79 6.81 -1.74
CA ALA A 152 -15.37 6.70 -0.35
C ALA A 152 -16.45 7.17 0.66
N GLN A 153 -17.24 8.18 0.28
CA GLN A 153 -18.36 8.71 1.08
C GLN A 153 -19.60 7.81 1.07
N ARG A 154 -19.72 6.90 0.10
CA ARG A 154 -20.85 5.96 -0.04
C ARG A 154 -20.56 4.56 0.46
N LEU A 155 -19.27 4.21 0.64
CA LEU A 155 -18.89 2.91 1.19
C LEU A 155 -19.44 2.74 2.62
N PRO A 156 -19.76 1.52 3.04
CA PRO A 156 -19.93 1.19 4.46
C PRO A 156 -18.72 1.61 5.31
N GLU A 157 -18.93 1.88 6.61
CA GLU A 157 -17.89 2.41 7.49
C GLU A 157 -16.76 1.43 7.81
N ASP A 158 -17.04 0.13 7.73
CA ASP A 158 -16.12 -0.97 7.98
C ASP A 158 -15.23 -1.31 6.77
N ILE A 159 -15.42 -0.64 5.63
CA ILE A 159 -14.57 -0.80 4.45
C ILE A 159 -13.47 0.25 4.46
N ASP A 160 -12.24 -0.24 4.63
CA ASP A 160 -11.04 0.56 4.55
C ASP A 160 -10.45 0.61 3.14
N LEU A 161 -9.67 1.66 2.88
CA LEU A 161 -8.87 1.83 1.69
C LEU A 161 -7.40 1.53 1.96
N ALA A 162 -6.75 0.85 1.02
CA ALA A 162 -5.28 0.81 0.92
C ALA A 162 -4.84 2.08 0.17
N ILE A 163 -4.17 2.99 0.86
CA ILE A 163 -3.80 4.33 0.39
C ILE A 163 -2.46 4.29 -0.37
N ASP A 164 -2.51 4.01 -1.67
CA ASP A 164 -1.44 4.32 -2.63
C ASP A 164 -1.78 5.58 -3.46
N LEU A 165 -1.32 6.74 -2.99
CA LEU A 165 -1.56 8.01 -3.68
C LEU A 165 -0.65 8.22 -4.91
N SER A 166 0.38 7.39 -5.09
CA SER A 166 1.30 7.50 -6.24
C SER A 166 0.55 7.34 -7.58
N HIS A 167 -0.53 6.56 -7.59
CA HIS A 167 -1.39 6.35 -8.74
C HIS A 167 -2.12 7.63 -9.18
N TYR A 168 -2.57 8.46 -8.24
CA TYR A 168 -3.23 9.72 -8.57
C TYR A 168 -2.23 10.80 -8.96
N VAL A 169 -1.05 10.82 -8.33
CA VAL A 169 0.00 11.78 -8.70
C VAL A 169 0.33 11.67 -10.19
N VAL A 170 0.54 10.45 -10.68
CA VAL A 170 0.79 10.23 -12.12
C VAL A 170 -0.49 10.31 -12.95
N GLY A 171 -1.59 9.68 -12.50
CA GLY A 171 -2.80 9.51 -13.31
C GLY A 171 -3.63 10.78 -13.49
N ALA A 172 -3.60 11.69 -12.51
CA ALA A 172 -4.33 12.97 -12.54
C ALA A 172 -3.39 14.18 -12.68
N GLU A 173 -2.10 13.95 -13.01
CA GLU A 173 -1.06 14.98 -13.14
C GLU A 173 -0.98 15.96 -11.94
N ILE A 174 -1.26 15.49 -10.72
CA ILE A 174 -1.28 16.32 -9.51
C ILE A 174 0.11 16.93 -9.34
N PRO A 175 0.29 18.28 -9.23
CA PRO A 175 1.58 18.94 -9.00
C PRO A 175 2.12 18.71 -7.57
N SER A 176 3.41 18.97 -7.33
CA SER A 176 4.03 18.83 -6.00
C SER A 176 3.47 19.79 -4.94
N GLU A 177 2.77 20.83 -5.40
CA GLU A 177 1.95 21.75 -4.61
C GLU A 177 0.50 21.63 -5.09
N PRO A 178 -0.27 20.66 -4.58
CA PRO A 178 -1.63 20.43 -5.04
C PRO A 178 -2.55 21.62 -4.76
N THR A 179 -3.61 21.75 -5.55
CA THR A 179 -4.65 22.75 -5.29
C THR A 179 -5.50 22.34 -4.08
N ALA A 180 -6.22 23.30 -3.48
CA ALA A 180 -7.15 23.00 -2.40
C ALA A 180 -8.25 21.99 -2.77
N GLU A 181 -8.66 21.94 -4.05
CA GLU A 181 -9.60 20.92 -4.54
C GLU A 181 -9.01 19.52 -4.42
N ILE A 182 -7.76 19.34 -4.88
CA ILE A 182 -7.06 18.06 -4.80
C ILE A 182 -6.83 17.67 -3.35
N GLU A 183 -6.35 18.60 -2.50
CA GLU A 183 -6.14 18.31 -1.08
C GLU A 183 -7.44 17.87 -0.37
N SER A 184 -8.58 18.48 -0.72
CA SER A 184 -9.89 18.06 -0.20
C SER A 184 -10.28 16.65 -0.62
N GLN A 185 -10.00 16.27 -1.88
CA GLN A 185 -10.26 14.93 -2.40
C GLN A 185 -9.35 13.89 -1.75
N ILE A 186 -8.05 14.18 -1.62
CA ILE A 186 -7.08 13.33 -0.92
C ILE A 186 -7.52 13.14 0.53
N ALA A 187 -7.86 14.22 1.24
CA ALA A 187 -8.36 14.12 2.61
C ALA A 187 -9.61 13.24 2.73
N ALA A 188 -10.48 13.20 1.71
CA ALA A 188 -11.63 12.29 1.69
C ALA A 188 -11.24 10.82 1.63
N LEU A 189 -10.19 10.48 0.88
CA LEU A 189 -9.64 9.13 0.83
C LEU A 189 -8.93 8.76 2.13
N LEU A 190 -8.11 9.67 2.68
CA LEU A 190 -7.35 9.43 3.91
C LEU A 190 -8.25 9.13 5.11
N ARG A 191 -9.45 9.74 5.19
CA ARG A 191 -10.45 9.41 6.23
C ARG A 191 -10.91 7.96 6.21
N ARG A 192 -10.65 7.22 5.13
CA ARG A 192 -10.95 5.79 4.97
C ARG A 192 -9.72 4.89 4.97
N GLY A 193 -8.51 5.43 5.15
CA GLY A 193 -7.29 4.64 5.04
C GLY A 193 -7.16 3.56 6.13
N GLY A 194 -6.86 2.32 5.73
CA GLY A 194 -6.55 1.19 6.63
C GLY A 194 -5.06 0.84 6.64
N SER A 195 -4.42 0.91 5.47
CA SER A 195 -2.97 0.79 5.25
C SER A 195 -2.45 1.92 4.36
N VAL A 196 -1.13 2.12 4.37
CA VAL A 196 -0.45 3.15 3.58
C VAL A 196 0.64 2.51 2.72
N GLN A 197 0.71 2.91 1.46
CA GLN A 197 1.63 2.37 0.47
C GLN A 197 2.77 3.35 0.21
N GLY A 198 3.98 2.85 0.37
CA GLY A 198 5.24 3.57 0.27
C GLY A 198 5.76 3.56 -1.16
N ARG A 199 5.27 4.52 -1.95
CA ARG A 199 5.83 4.86 -3.28
C ARG A 199 5.78 6.37 -3.48
N VAL A 200 6.84 6.93 -4.06
CA VAL A 200 6.91 8.35 -4.43
C VAL A 200 6.84 8.48 -5.94
N ALA A 201 5.80 9.15 -6.43
CA ALA A 201 5.60 9.47 -7.85
C ALA A 201 5.84 10.95 -8.13
N SER A 202 6.06 11.27 -9.40
CA SER A 202 5.78 12.58 -9.98
C SER A 202 4.65 12.47 -11.00
N ARG A 203 4.15 13.61 -11.48
CA ARG A 203 3.20 13.65 -12.60
C ARG A 203 3.68 12.94 -13.89
N CYS A 204 4.98 12.66 -14.02
CA CYS A 204 5.55 12.04 -15.22
C CYS A 204 6.03 10.60 -15.00
N GLN A 205 6.18 10.16 -13.75
CA GLN A 205 6.75 8.87 -13.41
C GLN A 205 6.14 8.36 -12.11
N VAL A 206 5.54 7.18 -12.14
CA VAL A 206 4.91 6.55 -10.97
C VAL A 206 5.91 6.24 -9.84
N GLN A 207 7.19 6.09 -10.15
CA GLN A 207 8.23 5.77 -9.18
C GLN A 207 9.51 6.56 -9.45
N LEU A 208 9.88 7.41 -8.50
CA LEU A 208 11.09 8.24 -8.56
C LEU A 208 12.25 7.59 -7.79
N PRO A 209 13.49 7.68 -8.32
CA PRO A 209 14.70 7.52 -7.53
C PRO A 209 14.74 8.57 -6.42
N LEU A 210 14.88 8.13 -5.18
CA LEU A 210 14.74 9.00 -4.00
C LEU A 210 15.96 9.90 -3.78
N HIS A 211 17.12 9.51 -4.33
CA HIS A 211 18.37 10.26 -4.22
C HIS A 211 18.45 11.47 -5.17
N HIS A 212 17.57 11.57 -6.18
CA HIS A 212 17.67 12.62 -7.20
C HIS A 212 17.06 13.95 -6.71
N GLU A 213 17.71 15.07 -7.05
CA GLU A 213 17.29 16.41 -6.61
C GLU A 213 15.85 16.75 -7.04
N SER A 214 15.49 16.39 -8.28
CA SER A 214 14.14 16.65 -8.81
C SER A 214 13.04 15.87 -8.11
N SER A 215 13.38 14.85 -7.32
CA SER A 215 12.41 14.08 -6.53
C SER A 215 11.98 14.82 -5.27
N ARG A 216 12.77 15.80 -4.78
CA ARG A 216 12.55 16.46 -3.48
C ARG A 216 11.15 17.04 -3.28
N PRO A 217 10.55 17.78 -4.25
CA PRO A 217 9.20 18.32 -4.06
C PRO A 217 8.14 17.21 -3.85
N TRP A 218 8.28 16.09 -4.56
CA TRP A 218 7.36 14.96 -4.46
C TRP A 218 7.59 14.12 -3.21
N ILE A 219 8.85 13.97 -2.78
CA ILE A 219 9.19 13.35 -1.50
C ILE A 219 8.54 14.15 -0.36
N ALA A 220 8.63 15.48 -0.40
CA ALA A 220 8.00 16.34 0.61
C ALA A 220 6.47 16.19 0.61
N LEU A 221 5.83 16.12 -0.57
CA LEU A 221 4.39 15.88 -0.69
C LEU A 221 4.00 14.50 -0.12
N ALA A 222 4.66 13.43 -0.54
CA ALA A 222 4.37 12.07 -0.10
C ALA A 222 4.48 11.93 1.43
N ARG A 223 5.54 12.50 2.03
CA ARG A 223 5.75 12.46 3.48
C ARG A 223 4.64 13.20 4.25
N ARG A 224 4.16 14.34 3.75
CA ARG A 224 3.01 15.04 4.35
C ARG A 224 1.75 14.17 4.31
N TRP A 225 1.42 13.63 3.14
CA TRP A 225 0.23 12.78 3.00
C TRP A 225 0.32 11.48 3.80
N TRP A 226 1.50 10.89 3.98
CA TRP A 226 1.66 9.76 4.89
C TRP A 226 1.38 10.15 6.35
N ALA A 227 1.87 11.31 6.80
CA ALA A 227 1.56 11.81 8.15
C ALA A 227 0.05 12.05 8.32
N ASP A 228 -0.60 12.66 7.33
CA ASP A 228 -2.04 12.88 7.32
C ASP A 228 -2.83 11.56 7.33
N ALA A 229 -2.38 10.56 6.55
CA ALA A 229 -2.97 9.22 6.53
C ALA A 229 -2.89 8.54 7.90
N PHE A 230 -1.71 8.57 8.52
CA PHE A 230 -1.52 8.02 9.86
C PHE A 230 -2.37 8.75 10.91
N GLU A 231 -2.52 10.07 10.82
CA GLU A 231 -3.42 10.81 11.74
C GLU A 231 -4.86 10.32 11.63
N GLN A 232 -5.38 10.14 10.41
CA GLN A 232 -6.74 9.63 10.20
C GLN A 232 -6.90 8.19 10.68
N ILE A 233 -5.91 7.33 10.41
CA ILE A 233 -5.90 5.93 10.89
C ILE A 233 -5.95 5.90 12.42
N LEU A 234 -5.07 6.65 13.09
CA LEU A 234 -4.96 6.66 14.55
C LEU A 234 -6.22 7.24 15.22
N ARG A 235 -6.86 8.22 14.58
CA ARG A 235 -8.14 8.79 15.05
C ARG A 235 -9.27 7.76 15.03
N ARG A 236 -9.33 6.91 13.99
CA ARG A 236 -10.36 5.86 13.86
C ARG A 236 -10.02 4.61 14.66
N ARG A 237 -8.75 4.28 14.76
CA ARG A 237 -8.23 3.04 15.37
C ARG A 237 -7.04 3.38 16.30
N PRO A 238 -7.28 3.68 17.58
CA PRO A 238 -6.24 4.05 18.56
C PRO A 238 -5.50 2.84 19.16
N SER A 239 -5.62 1.65 18.57
CA SER A 239 -4.90 0.44 19.02
C SER A 239 -4.64 -0.52 17.86
N GLY A 240 -3.58 -1.31 17.97
CA GLY A 240 -3.24 -2.33 16.97
C GLY A 240 -2.30 -1.85 15.87
N ASP A 241 -1.99 -2.76 14.95
CA ASP A 241 -0.96 -2.54 13.95
C ASP A 241 -1.47 -1.63 12.79
N VAL A 242 -0.62 -0.68 12.40
CA VAL A 242 -0.80 0.19 11.23
C VAL A 242 0.22 -0.22 10.18
N VAL A 243 -0.26 -0.66 9.02
CA VAL A 243 0.61 -1.19 7.96
C VAL A 243 1.15 -0.05 7.09
N PHE A 244 2.47 -0.04 6.92
CA PHE A 244 3.14 0.68 5.84
C PHE A 244 3.81 -0.33 4.91
N LEU A 245 3.33 -0.41 3.66
CA LEU A 245 3.80 -1.36 2.66
C LEU A 245 4.81 -0.69 1.72
N THR A 246 6.05 -1.16 1.65
CA THR A 246 7.04 -0.67 0.69
C THR A 246 7.00 -1.45 -0.62
N GLU A 247 6.87 -0.74 -1.75
CA GLU A 247 6.62 -1.36 -3.06
C GLU A 247 7.34 -0.65 -4.23
N LEU A 248 8.63 -0.44 -4.07
CA LEU A 248 9.47 0.06 -5.16
C LEU A 248 9.71 -1.04 -6.20
N GLY A 249 8.91 -1.04 -7.24
CA GLY A 249 8.86 -2.05 -8.30
C GLY A 249 10.11 -2.14 -9.15
N THR A 250 10.35 -3.32 -9.73
CA THR A 250 11.37 -3.52 -10.78
C THR A 250 10.97 -2.81 -12.09
N ALA A 251 11.82 -2.85 -13.12
CA ALA A 251 11.49 -2.29 -14.42
C ALA A 251 10.18 -2.91 -14.97
N PRO A 252 9.27 -2.12 -15.59
CA PRO A 252 9.47 -0.74 -16.03
C PRO A 252 9.09 0.35 -15.00
N TYR A 253 8.77 0.02 -13.74
CA TYR A 253 8.54 1.05 -12.70
C TYR A 253 9.84 1.75 -12.35
N ALA A 254 10.90 0.97 -12.10
CA ALA A 254 12.24 1.48 -11.87
C ALA A 254 12.74 2.24 -13.10
N ILE A 255 13.27 3.45 -12.89
CA ILE A 255 13.95 4.17 -13.96
C ILE A 255 15.24 3.44 -14.32
N THR A 256 15.47 3.24 -15.62
CA THR A 256 16.70 2.68 -16.15
C THR A 256 17.48 3.72 -16.95
N ASP A 257 18.80 3.57 -17.01
CA ASP A 257 19.64 4.33 -17.93
C ASP A 257 19.43 3.87 -19.39
N ALA A 258 20.18 4.47 -20.32
CA ALA A 258 20.12 4.13 -21.74
C ALA A 258 20.49 2.67 -22.05
N GLY A 259 21.19 1.98 -21.14
CA GLY A 259 21.54 0.57 -21.24
C GLY A 259 20.53 -0.37 -20.58
N GLY A 260 19.44 0.15 -20.02
CA GLY A 260 18.44 -0.65 -19.32
C GLY A 260 18.83 -1.01 -17.88
N VAL A 261 19.86 -0.39 -17.31
CA VAL A 261 20.29 -0.64 -15.93
C VAL A 261 19.55 0.29 -14.97
N GLN A 262 18.97 -0.26 -13.90
CA GLN A 262 18.26 0.53 -12.89
C GLN A 262 19.20 1.57 -12.24
N VAL A 263 18.74 2.82 -12.18
CA VAL A 263 19.56 3.95 -11.71
C VAL A 263 19.59 4.10 -10.18
N SER A 264 18.77 3.34 -9.45
CA SER A 264 18.74 3.34 -7.98
C SER A 264 18.67 1.95 -7.35
N ASP A 265 19.13 1.87 -6.11
CA ASP A 265 19.01 0.69 -5.26
C ASP A 265 17.64 0.69 -4.56
N ARG A 266 16.70 -0.06 -5.10
CA ARG A 266 15.33 -0.14 -4.55
C ARG A 266 15.28 -0.76 -3.15
N TRP A 267 16.24 -1.60 -2.77
CA TRP A 267 16.28 -2.16 -1.43
C TRP A 267 16.68 -1.09 -0.41
N ALA A 268 17.73 -0.34 -0.72
CA ALA A 268 18.17 0.78 0.12
C ALA A 268 17.09 1.88 0.19
N GLU A 269 16.45 2.19 -0.94
CA GLU A 269 15.36 3.16 -0.99
C GLU A 269 14.12 2.69 -0.21
N ALA A 270 13.79 1.39 -0.21
CA ALA A 270 12.73 0.85 0.66
C ALA A 270 13.05 1.03 2.15
N GLY A 271 14.31 0.87 2.56
CA GLY A 271 14.78 1.23 3.90
C GLY A 271 14.55 2.70 4.24
N GLN A 272 14.89 3.60 3.30
CA GLN A 272 14.67 5.04 3.46
C GLN A 272 13.17 5.41 3.59
N LEU A 273 12.28 4.73 2.84
CA LEU A 273 10.84 4.93 2.98
C LEU A 273 10.35 4.55 4.39
N ARG A 274 10.88 3.47 4.97
CA ARG A 274 10.53 3.06 6.34
C ARG A 274 10.93 4.10 7.36
N GLU A 275 12.12 4.67 7.24
CA GLU A 275 12.59 5.75 8.12
C GLU A 275 11.63 6.95 8.07
N TRP A 276 11.28 7.41 6.87
CA TRP A 276 10.34 8.53 6.71
C TRP A 276 8.92 8.21 7.19
N ALA A 277 8.46 6.97 7.00
CA ALA A 277 7.18 6.51 7.53
C ALA A 277 7.18 6.49 9.06
N THR A 278 8.27 6.07 9.70
CA THR A 278 8.42 6.14 11.16
C THR A 278 8.35 7.58 11.66
N GLU A 279 9.01 8.52 10.98
CA GLU A 279 8.95 9.94 11.32
C GLU A 279 7.53 10.49 11.19
N ALA A 280 6.85 10.21 10.07
CA ALA A 280 5.48 10.64 9.80
C ALA A 280 4.49 10.05 10.82
N PHE A 281 4.63 8.77 11.17
CA PHE A 281 3.81 8.12 12.19
C PHE A 281 4.05 8.70 13.59
N THR A 282 5.31 8.98 13.94
CA THR A 282 5.66 9.62 15.22
C THR A 282 5.08 11.04 15.30
N GLN A 283 5.07 11.78 14.20
CA GLN A 283 4.39 13.07 14.13
C GLN A 283 2.89 12.92 14.34
N ALA A 284 2.23 11.96 13.67
CA ALA A 284 0.79 11.73 13.80
C ALA A 284 0.38 11.37 15.24
N LEU A 285 1.17 10.56 15.95
CA LEU A 285 0.95 10.26 17.37
C LEU A 285 0.98 11.53 18.25
N ARG A 286 1.82 12.51 17.92
CA ARG A 286 1.92 13.78 18.64
C ARG A 286 0.78 14.75 18.32
N SER A 287 0.21 14.66 17.11
CA SER A 287 -0.87 15.53 16.63
C SER A 287 -2.27 15.06 17.02
N ALA A 288 -2.44 13.78 17.40
CA ALA A 288 -3.73 13.27 17.86
C ALA A 288 -4.22 14.11 19.07
N PRO A 289 -5.44 14.68 19.01
CA PRO A 289 -5.85 15.70 19.96
C PRO A 289 -5.82 15.20 21.41
N MET A 290 -5.19 15.98 22.30
CA MET A 290 -5.51 15.94 23.72
C MET A 290 -6.98 16.35 23.87
N GLU A 291 -7.90 15.41 24.02
CA GLU A 291 -9.20 15.75 24.60
C GLU A 291 -8.95 16.26 26.04
N ARG A 292 -8.87 17.59 26.19
CA ARG A 292 -9.01 18.22 27.50
C ARG A 292 -10.46 18.03 27.90
N SER A 293 -10.69 17.11 28.84
CA SER A 293 -11.95 17.03 29.57
C SER A 293 -12.25 18.41 30.16
N ALA A 294 -13.38 19.00 29.75
CA ALA A 294 -14.05 20.09 30.45
C ALA A 294 -15.26 19.51 31.17
#